data_AF-A0A693BFS7-F1
#
_entry.id   AF-A0A693BFS7-F1
#
_cell.length_a   1.000
_cell.length_b   1.000
_cell.length_c   1.000
_cell.angle_alpha   90.00
_cell.angle_beta   90.00
_cell.angle_gamma   90.00
#
_symmetry.space_group_name_H-M   'P 1'
#
loop_
_entity.id
_entity.type
_entity.pdbx_description
1 polymer ?
#
loop_
_entity_poly.entity_id
_entity_poly.type
_entity_poly.pdbx_seq_one_letter_code
_entity_poly.pdbx_strand_id
1 'polypeptide(L)'
;NQNNTLNTKNHTTNANTITLNAPSINLNGNTQIAGAISTSGEGGASGTFSIKGNLNLIGNLQVSGNISDSKGDLTNHTHSCTCGATASPR
;
A
#
# COMPACT_ATOMS: atom_id res chain seq x y z
N ASN A 1 27.37 0.02 23.95
CA ASN A 1 26.48 -0.25 22.80
C ASN A 1 27.27 -0.97 21.72
N GLN A 2 27.15 -2.30 21.66
CA GLN A 2 27.81 -3.09 20.62
C GLN A 2 26.93 -3.03 19.37
N ASN A 3 27.46 -2.49 18.28
CA ASN A 3 26.79 -2.52 16.99
C ASN A 3 27.01 -3.91 16.38
N ASN A 4 25.96 -4.73 16.29
CA ASN A 4 26.05 -6.09 15.79
C ASN A 4 25.69 -6.09 14.29
N THR A 5 26.68 -5.83 13.44
CA THR A 5 26.51 -5.76 11.99
C THR A 5 26.39 -7.17 11.40
N LEU A 6 25.29 -7.45 10.69
CA LEU A 6 25.12 -8.68 9.91
C LEU A 6 25.42 -8.39 8.43
N ASN A 7 26.61 -8.76 7.96
CA ASN A 7 26.99 -8.65 6.56
C ASN A 7 27.12 -10.06 5.95
N THR A 8 26.11 -10.50 5.21
CA THR A 8 26.08 -11.84 4.59
C THR A 8 25.44 -11.78 3.21
N LYS A 9 25.84 -12.66 2.30
CA LYS A 9 25.22 -12.78 0.97
C LYS A 9 23.81 -13.37 1.06
N ASN A 10 23.64 -14.37 1.92
CA ASN A 10 22.39 -15.05 2.19
C ASN A 10 22.19 -15.13 3.71
N HIS A 11 20.99 -14.81 4.19
CA HIS A 11 20.59 -14.96 5.59
C HIS A 11 19.18 -15.52 5.65
N THR A 12 18.90 -16.34 6.66
CA THR A 12 17.56 -16.83 6.96
C THR A 12 17.33 -16.69 8.46
N THR A 13 16.26 -16.00 8.83
CA THR A 13 15.83 -15.85 10.22
C THR A 13 14.61 -16.72 10.44
N ASN A 14 14.72 -17.74 11.30
CA ASN A 14 13.58 -18.55 11.73
C ASN A 14 13.11 -18.06 13.10
N ALA A 15 12.10 -17.21 13.12
CA ALA A 15 11.53 -16.63 14.33
C ALA A 15 10.01 -16.51 14.19
N ASN A 16 9.27 -16.59 15.30
CA ASN A 16 7.83 -16.35 15.31
C ASN A 16 7.50 -14.88 14.97
N THR A 17 8.32 -13.94 15.43
CA THR A 17 8.15 -12.51 15.21
C THR A 17 9.51 -11.87 14.93
N ILE A 18 9.56 -10.96 13.95
CA ILE A 18 10.71 -10.11 13.65
C ILE A 18 10.28 -8.66 13.80
N THR A 19 10.95 -7.90 14.66
CA THR A 19 10.70 -6.46 14.86
C THR A 19 11.91 -5.66 14.39
N LEU A 20 11.70 -4.73 13.45
CA LEU A 20 12.74 -3.85 12.92
C LEU A 20 12.43 -2.40 13.31
N ASN A 21 13.16 -1.86 14.29
CA ASN A 21 13.04 -0.47 14.70
C ASN A 21 14.14 0.36 14.04
N ALA A 22 13.85 0.91 12.86
CA ALA A 22 14.78 1.73 12.11
C ALA A 22 14.03 2.88 11.42
N PRO A 23 14.68 4.05 11.20
CA PRO A 23 14.08 5.15 10.44
C PRO A 23 13.70 4.76 9.00
N SER A 24 14.39 3.77 8.43
CA SER A 24 14.06 3.22 7.11
C SER A 24 14.48 1.75 7.00
N ILE A 25 13.73 0.99 6.21
CA ILE A 25 14.02 -0.40 5.84
C ILE A 25 13.92 -0.48 4.32
N ASN A 26 15.00 -0.92 3.67
CA ASN A 26 15.05 -1.07 2.21
C ASN A 26 15.11 -2.56 1.87
N LEU A 27 14.19 -3.02 1.04
CA LEU A 27 14.15 -4.39 0.52
C LEU A 27 14.44 -4.33 -0.98
N ASN A 28 15.61 -4.80 -1.37
CA ASN A 28 16.05 -4.75 -2.76
C ASN A 28 15.68 -6.07 -3.46
N GLY A 29 15.03 -5.96 -4.63
CA GLY A 29 14.55 -7.10 -5.41
C GLY A 29 13.12 -7.51 -5.05
N ASN A 30 12.76 -8.75 -5.38
CA ASN A 30 11.41 -9.24 -5.18
C ASN A 30 11.14 -9.52 -3.70
N THR A 31 10.05 -8.96 -3.17
CA THR A 31 9.59 -9.22 -1.80
C THR A 31 8.28 -9.97 -1.85
N GLN A 32 8.18 -11.08 -1.11
CA GLN A 32 6.95 -11.83 -0.92
C GLN A 32 6.50 -11.67 0.53
N ILE A 33 5.24 -11.27 0.73
CA ILE A 33 4.63 -11.13 2.03
C ILE A 33 3.40 -12.04 2.03
N ALA A 34 3.40 -13.06 2.87
CA ALA A 34 2.23 -13.89 3.11
C ALA A 34 1.46 -13.31 4.31
N GLY A 35 0.27 -12.78 4.06
CA GLY A 35 -0.58 -12.18 5.09
C GLY A 35 -0.92 -10.71 4.81
N ALA A 36 -1.31 -9.99 5.87
CA ALA A 36 -1.73 -8.61 5.78
C ALA A 36 -0.56 -7.64 5.80
N ILE A 37 -0.73 -6.50 5.12
CA ILE A 37 0.16 -5.33 5.21
C ILE A 37 -0.63 -4.24 5.91
N SER A 38 -0.11 -3.73 7.02
CA SER A 38 -0.68 -2.61 7.75
C SER A 38 0.37 -1.51 7.87
N THR A 39 -0.02 -0.26 7.66
CA THR A 39 0.85 0.90 7.77
C THR A 39 0.30 1.91 8.78
N SER A 40 1.19 2.54 9.53
CA SER A 40 0.86 3.62 10.46
C SER A 40 1.97 4.67 10.40
N GLY A 41 1.59 5.94 10.50
CA GLY A 41 2.51 7.05 10.63
C GLY A 41 2.99 7.23 12.07
N GLU A 42 3.93 8.14 12.25
CA GLU A 42 4.43 8.53 13.57
C GLU A 42 3.29 9.06 14.45
N GLY A 43 3.31 8.71 15.74
CA GLY A 43 2.30 9.17 16.71
C GLY A 43 0.88 8.65 16.47
N GLY A 44 0.71 7.58 15.66
CA GLY A 44 -0.61 7.02 15.35
C GLY A 44 -1.33 7.71 14.19
N ALA A 45 -0.64 8.58 13.44
CA ALA A 45 -1.14 9.12 12.19
C ALA A 45 -1.37 8.02 11.14
N SER A 46 -2.09 8.34 10.07
CA SER A 46 -2.26 7.43 8.94
C SER A 46 -0.90 7.13 8.29
N GLY A 47 -0.61 5.85 8.07
CA GLY A 47 0.52 5.42 7.25
C GLY A 47 0.20 5.54 5.76
N THR A 48 1.24 5.60 4.93
CA THR A 48 1.11 5.57 3.47
C THR A 48 1.60 4.25 2.93
N PHE A 49 0.86 3.66 1.99
CA PHE A 49 1.32 2.54 1.18
C PHE A 49 1.30 2.98 -0.29
N SER A 50 2.44 2.86 -0.97
CA SER A 50 2.60 3.30 -2.36
C SER A 50 3.32 2.25 -3.17
N ILE A 51 2.79 1.98 -4.37
CA ILE A 51 3.39 1.06 -5.33
C ILE A 51 3.85 1.89 -6.52
N LYS A 52 5.15 1.83 -6.80
CA LYS A 52 5.71 2.35 -8.06
C LYS A 52 5.68 1.24 -9.09
N GLY A 53 4.77 1.33 -10.05
CA GLY A 53 4.55 0.34 -11.09
C GLY A 53 3.13 -0.20 -11.08
N ASN A 54 2.96 -1.44 -11.55
CA ASN A 54 1.64 -2.06 -11.67
C ASN A 54 1.26 -2.80 -10.38
N LEU A 55 0.01 -2.63 -9.95
CA LEU A 55 -0.63 -3.48 -8.96
C LEU A 55 -1.55 -4.47 -9.70
N ASN A 56 -1.21 -5.75 -9.70
CA ASN A 56 -2.13 -6.80 -10.12
C ASN A 56 -2.85 -7.35 -8.90
N LEU A 57 -4.14 -7.04 -8.77
CA LEU A 57 -4.98 -7.49 -7.66
C LEU A 57 -5.91 -8.61 -8.13
N ILE A 58 -5.94 -9.70 -7.36
CA ILE A 58 -6.91 -10.78 -7.56
C ILE A 58 -7.94 -10.70 -6.43
N GLY A 59 -9.22 -10.61 -6.79
CA GLY A 59 -10.33 -10.43 -5.84
C GLY A 59 -10.79 -8.98 -5.74
N ASN A 60 -11.42 -8.63 -4.61
CA ASN A 60 -12.02 -7.32 -4.40
C ASN A 60 -11.05 -6.34 -3.74
N LEU A 61 -11.10 -5.08 -4.16
CA LEU A 61 -10.49 -3.95 -3.46
C LEU A 61 -11.57 -3.15 -2.75
N GLN A 62 -11.55 -3.09 -1.42
CA GLN A 62 -12.36 -2.16 -0.66
C GLN A 62 -11.51 -0.94 -0.31
N VAL A 63 -11.94 0.23 -0.79
CA VAL A 63 -11.26 1.51 -0.59
C VAL A 63 -12.28 2.56 -0.14
N SER A 64 -11.82 3.50 0.67
CA SER A 64 -12.60 4.64 1.14
C SER A 64 -11.83 5.93 0.92
N GLY A 65 -12.54 7.06 0.86
CA GLY A 65 -11.96 8.35 0.55
C GLY A 65 -11.95 8.64 -0.95
N ASN A 66 -10.99 9.47 -1.38
CA ASN A 66 -10.92 9.93 -2.77
C ASN A 66 -10.13 8.94 -3.62
N ILE A 67 -10.72 8.54 -4.73
CA ILE A 67 -10.18 7.61 -5.71
C ILE A 67 -10.16 8.37 -7.03
N SER A 68 -9.01 8.40 -7.68
CA SER A 68 -8.84 9.03 -8.98
C SER A 68 -7.90 8.21 -9.84
N ASP A 69 -8.04 8.38 -11.15
CA ASP A 69 -7.10 7.88 -12.14
C ASP A 69 -6.62 9.03 -13.03
N SER A 70 -5.89 8.70 -14.10
CA SER A 70 -5.38 9.70 -15.04
C SER A 70 -6.46 10.46 -15.81
N LYS A 71 -7.71 9.99 -15.80
CA LYS A 71 -8.86 10.64 -16.45
C LYS A 71 -9.66 11.51 -15.48
N GLY A 72 -9.54 11.32 -14.17
CA GLY A 72 -10.12 12.22 -13.18
C GLY A 72 -10.60 11.52 -11.91
N ASP A 73 -11.56 12.18 -11.24
CA ASP A 73 -12.21 11.68 -10.03
C ASP A 73 -13.10 10.48 -10.35
N LEU A 74 -12.91 9.37 -9.65
CA LEU A 74 -13.77 8.17 -9.71
C LEU A 74 -14.77 8.13 -8.55
N THR A 75 -14.48 8.79 -7.43
CA THR A 75 -15.35 8.85 -6.24
C THR A 75 -16.62 9.68 -6.47
N ASN A 76 -16.53 10.81 -7.18
CA ASN A 76 -17.68 11.72 -7.40
C ASN A 76 -18.00 11.96 -8.88
N HIS A 77 -17.67 11.01 -9.76
CA HIS A 77 -17.91 11.14 -11.21
C HIS A 77 -19.40 11.25 -11.56
N THR A 78 -19.74 11.73 -12.76
CA THR A 78 -21.14 11.80 -13.20
C THR A 78 -21.33 11.20 -14.58
N HIS A 79 -22.55 10.71 -14.85
CA HIS A 79 -22.96 10.22 -16.17
C HIS A 79 -24.07 11.09 -16.74
N SER A 80 -24.06 11.31 -18.05
CA SER A 80 -25.16 11.96 -18.76
C SER A 80 -26.29 10.97 -19.03
N CYS A 81 -27.53 11.38 -18.75
CA CYS A 81 -28.72 10.59 -18.99
C CYS A 81 -29.36 10.95 -20.34
N THR A 82 -30.14 10.03 -20.90
CA THR A 82 -30.88 10.24 -22.17
C THR A 82 -31.90 11.38 -22.12
N CYS A 83 -32.27 11.84 -20.92
CA CYS A 83 -33.13 13.01 -20.68
C CYS A 83 -32.37 14.34 -20.53
N GLY A 84 -31.05 14.36 -20.70
CA GLY A 84 -30.21 15.56 -20.59
C GLY A 84 -29.76 15.94 -19.17
N ALA A 85 -30.17 15.20 -18.14
CA ALA A 85 -29.70 15.37 -16.77
C ALA A 85 -28.35 14.67 -16.52
N THR A 86 -27.67 15.02 -15.44
CA THR A 86 -26.48 14.32 -14.92
C THR A 86 -26.82 13.51 -13.67
N ALA A 87 -26.21 12.33 -13.52
CA ALA A 87 -26.40 11.44 -12.38
C ALA A 87 -25.07 11.14 -11.68
N SER A 88 -25.10 11.00 -10.35
CA SER A 88 -23.95 10.62 -9.50
C SER A 88 -23.45 9.20 -9.80
N PRO A 89 -22.25 8.81 -9.31
CA PRO A 89 -21.80 7.44 -9.32
C PRO A 89 -22.81 6.58 -8.57
N ARG A 90 -22.95 5.30 -8.96
CA ARG A 90 -23.67 4.33 -8.15
C ARG A 90 -23.02 4.13 -6.78
#